data_AF-A0A535DEJ9-F1
#
_entry.id   AF-A0A535DEJ9-F1
#
_cell.length_a   1.000
_cell.length_b   1.000
_cell.length_c   1.000
_cell.angle_alpha   90.00
_cell.angle_beta   90.00
_cell.angle_gamma   90.00
#
_symmetry.space_group_name_H-M   'P 1'
#
loop_
_entity.id
_entity.type
_entity.pdbx_description
1 polymer ?
#
loop_
_entity_poly.entity_id
_entity_poly.type
_entity_poly.pdbx_seq_one_letter_code
_entity_poly.pdbx_strand_id
1 'polypeptide(L)'
;MDGRDHRRRSRALSITSVRLDPRRPYKPLDIGNGIVSGYLTAGGRWLELGIAHRRHGRVVVSDTPSFIPAATHDQQAVRAYRAALASTGRAGFGLDALGPGGRASLQ
;
A
#
# COMPACT_ATOMS: atom_id res chain seq x y z
N MET A 1 46.60 7.89 -14.32
CA MET A 1 45.95 7.22 -13.16
C MET A 1 45.27 8.30 -12.36
N ASP A 2 43.98 8.56 -12.61
CA ASP A 2 43.21 9.60 -11.93
C ASP A 2 42.17 8.97 -11.03
N GLY A 3 42.37 9.14 -9.72
CA GLY A 3 41.42 8.81 -8.68
C GLY A 3 40.22 9.75 -8.74
N ARG A 4 39.13 9.28 -9.36
CA ARG A 4 37.82 9.93 -9.25
C ARG A 4 37.08 9.38 -8.03
N ASP A 5 37.16 10.17 -6.97
CA ASP A 5 36.44 10.06 -5.72
C ASP A 5 34.91 10.02 -5.98
N HIS A 6 34.35 8.81 -6.09
CA HIS A 6 32.91 8.60 -6.11
C HIS A 6 32.33 8.72 -4.70
N ARG A 7 32.39 9.93 -4.13
CA ARG A 7 31.48 10.34 -3.03
C ARG A 7 30.05 10.40 -3.58
N ARG A 8 29.42 9.23 -3.74
CA ARG A 8 27.97 9.11 -3.85
C ARG A 8 27.40 9.69 -2.57
N ARG A 9 26.94 10.94 -2.66
CA ARG A 9 26.14 11.62 -1.66
C ARG A 9 24.99 10.70 -1.27
N SER A 10 25.12 10.03 -0.14
CA SER A 10 24.01 9.46 0.61
C SER A 10 23.11 10.64 0.97
N ARG A 11 22.18 10.98 0.07
CA ARG A 11 21.08 11.88 0.37
C ARG A 11 20.26 11.11 1.39
N ALA A 12 20.57 11.33 2.67
CA ALA A 12 19.80 10.81 3.77
C ALA A 12 18.34 11.13 3.45
N LEU A 13 17.55 10.09 3.22
CA LEU A 13 16.10 10.22 3.12
C LEU A 13 15.67 10.66 4.51
N SER A 14 15.60 11.98 4.70
CA SER A 14 14.96 12.57 5.86
C SER A 14 13.54 12.05 5.84
N ILE A 15 13.24 11.04 6.66
CA ILE A 15 11.89 10.72 7.10
C ILE A 15 11.48 11.91 7.95
N THR A 16 11.16 13.01 7.28
CA THR A 16 10.38 14.07 7.89
C THR A 16 9.03 13.41 8.08
N SER A 17 8.64 13.19 9.35
CA SER A 17 7.29 12.78 9.73
C SER A 17 6.31 13.88 9.33
N VAL A 18 6.06 14.01 8.02
CA VAL A 18 5.04 14.90 7.49
C VAL A 18 3.73 14.17 7.75
N ARG A 19 2.99 14.63 8.75
CA ARG A 19 1.65 14.15 9.02
C ARG A 19 0.80 14.42 7.78
N LEU A 20 0.36 13.36 7.12
CA LEU A 20 -0.54 13.45 5.97
C LEU A 20 -1.87 14.09 6.41
N ASP A 21 -2.43 14.99 5.61
CA ASP A 21 -3.75 15.61 5.85
C ASP A 21 -4.85 14.58 5.58
N PRO A 22 -5.52 14.02 6.61
CA PRO A 22 -6.47 12.93 6.43
C PRO A 22 -7.70 13.30 5.58
N ARG A 23 -7.91 14.58 5.27
CA ARG A 23 -8.99 15.07 4.40
C ARG A 23 -8.64 15.05 2.92
N ARG A 24 -7.38 14.78 2.56
CA ARG A 24 -6.92 14.69 1.18
C ARG A 24 -6.74 13.23 0.76
N PRO A 25 -7.16 12.85 -0.45
CA PRO A 25 -6.85 11.54 -1.00
C PRO A 25 -5.35 11.48 -1.31
N TYR A 26 -4.64 10.57 -0.64
CA TYR A 26 -3.24 10.25 -0.94
C TYR A 26 -3.16 8.89 -1.62
N LYS A 27 -2.15 8.70 -2.46
CA LYS A 27 -1.79 7.36 -2.92
C LYS A 27 -1.68 6.46 -1.67
N PRO A 28 -2.35 5.29 -1.65
CA PRO A 28 -2.16 4.32 -0.58
C PRO A 28 -0.68 4.06 -0.30
N LEU A 29 -0.35 3.87 0.98
CA LEU A 29 1.04 3.66 1.36
C LEU A 29 1.47 2.25 0.91
N ASP A 30 2.42 2.19 -0.02
CA ASP A 30 3.05 0.94 -0.43
C ASP A 30 3.97 0.44 0.68
N ILE A 31 3.86 -0.83 1.04
CA ILE A 31 4.77 -1.49 1.98
C ILE A 31 5.24 -2.83 1.44
N GLY A 32 6.40 -3.29 1.91
CA GLY A 32 6.87 -4.64 1.64
C GLY A 32 8.27 -4.92 2.18
N ASN A 33 8.56 -6.20 2.34
CA ASN A 33 9.86 -6.70 2.83
C ASN A 33 10.58 -7.61 1.82
N GLY A 34 10.13 -7.59 0.56
CA GLY A 34 10.64 -8.48 -0.50
C GLY A 34 10.00 -9.88 -0.53
N ILE A 35 9.19 -10.23 0.48
CA ILE A 35 8.43 -11.49 0.53
C ILE A 35 6.95 -11.19 0.35
N VAL A 36 6.45 -10.24 1.16
CA VAL A 36 5.06 -9.75 1.11
C VAL A 36 5.08 -8.29 0.69
N SER A 37 4.09 -7.89 -0.11
CA SER A 37 3.80 -6.49 -0.43
C SER A 37 2.34 -6.16 -0.17
N GLY A 38 2.05 -4.90 0.09
CA GLY A 38 0.67 -4.47 0.33
C GLY A 38 0.50 -2.97 0.32
N TYR A 39 -0.74 -2.55 0.49
CA TYR A 39 -1.15 -1.14 0.51
C TYR A 39 -2.01 -0.84 1.73
N LEU A 40 -1.77 0.31 2.37
CA LEU A 40 -2.58 0.79 3.50
C LEU A 40 -3.44 1.99 3.12
N THR A 41 -4.65 2.06 3.69
CA THR A 41 -5.47 3.28 3.69
C THR A 41 -4.81 4.38 4.53
N ALA A 42 -5.29 5.61 4.39
CA ALA A 42 -4.86 6.72 5.24
C ALA A 42 -5.13 6.47 6.74
N GLY A 43 -6.11 5.60 7.07
CA GLY A 43 -6.43 5.18 8.44
C GLY A 43 -5.59 3.99 8.95
N GLY A 44 -4.59 3.54 8.20
CA GLY A 44 -3.72 2.42 8.60
C GLY A 44 -4.35 1.03 8.47
N ARG A 45 -5.45 0.90 7.72
CA ARG A 45 -6.10 -0.39 7.42
C ARG A 45 -5.53 -0.98 6.12
N TRP A 46 -5.56 -2.30 5.98
CA TRP A 46 -5.11 -2.96 4.75
C TRP A 46 -6.12 -2.83 3.64
N LEU A 47 -5.66 -2.40 2.47
CA LEU A 47 -6.42 -2.51 1.22
C LEU A 47 -6.11 -3.83 0.51
N GLU A 48 -4.82 -4.20 0.52
CA GLU A 48 -4.33 -5.38 -0.16
C GLU A 48 -3.08 -5.92 0.53
N LEU A 49 -2.94 -7.24 0.55
CA LEU A 49 -1.72 -7.95 0.90
C LEU A 49 -1.47 -9.04 -0.14
N GLY A 50 -0.25 -9.14 -0.67
CA GLY A 50 0.08 -10.13 -1.68
C GLY A 50 1.48 -10.69 -1.57
N ILE A 51 1.65 -11.88 -2.14
CA ILE A 51 2.92 -12.62 -2.20
C ILE A 51 3.08 -13.24 -3.58
N ALA A 52 4.33 -13.34 -4.04
CA ALA A 52 4.66 -14.13 -5.22
C ALA A 52 4.55 -15.63 -4.91
N HIS A 53 3.81 -16.38 -5.73
CA HIS A 53 3.62 -17.82 -5.62
C HIS A 53 4.06 -18.52 -6.91
N ARG A 54 4.96 -19.50 -6.79
CA ARG A 54 5.60 -20.16 -7.95
C ARG A 54 4.61 -20.76 -8.96
N ARG A 55 3.50 -21.33 -8.49
CA ARG A 55 2.49 -21.99 -9.37
C ARG A 55 1.37 -21.05 -9.82
N HIS A 56 1.09 -20.00 -9.06
CA HIS A 56 -0.13 -19.18 -9.24
C HIS A 56 0.19 -17.73 -9.60
N GLY A 57 1.46 -17.38 -9.80
CA GLY A 57 1.89 -16.02 -10.08
C GLY A 57 1.89 -15.18 -8.81
N ARG A 58 0.86 -14.38 -8.59
CA ARG A 58 0.70 -13.56 -7.39
C ARG A 58 -0.60 -13.91 -6.70
N VAL A 59 -0.53 -14.22 -5.41
CA VAL A 59 -1.72 -14.46 -4.57
C VAL A 59 -1.96 -13.22 -3.74
N VAL A 60 -3.21 -12.79 -3.67
CA VAL A 60 -3.61 -11.51 -3.10
C VAL A 60 -4.84 -11.69 -2.23
N VAL A 61 -4.81 -11.09 -1.04
CA VAL A 61 -5.98 -10.82 -0.19
C VAL A 61 -6.28 -9.33 -0.33
N SER A 62 -7.51 -8.97 -0.67
CA SER A 62 -7.91 -7.60 -0.98
C SER A 62 -9.33 -7.32 -0.51
N ASP A 63 -9.56 -6.13 0.03
CA ASP A 63 -10.91 -5.56 0.30
C ASP A 63 -11.41 -4.72 -0.89
N THR A 64 -10.80 -4.93 -2.06
CA THR A 64 -11.08 -4.15 -3.26
C THR A 64 -11.35 -5.07 -4.44
N PRO A 65 -12.38 -4.78 -5.26
CA PRO A 65 -12.57 -5.50 -6.51
C PRO A 65 -11.33 -5.36 -7.39
N SER A 66 -10.96 -6.46 -8.06
CA SER A 66 -9.89 -6.44 -9.05
C SER A 66 -10.22 -5.45 -10.17
N PHE A 67 -9.21 -4.73 -10.64
CA PHE A 67 -9.39 -3.87 -11.81
C PHE A 67 -9.72 -4.71 -13.05
N ILE A 68 -10.61 -4.20 -13.91
CA ILE A 68 -11.09 -4.94 -15.07
C ILE A 68 -9.96 -5.03 -16.11
N PRO A 69 -9.50 -6.24 -16.51
CA PRO A 69 -8.35 -6.37 -17.40
C PRO A 69 -8.52 -5.67 -18.75
N ALA A 70 -9.72 -5.68 -19.31
CA ALA A 70 -10.03 -5.03 -20.58
C ALA A 70 -9.81 -3.50 -20.55
N ALA A 71 -9.90 -2.87 -19.37
CA ALA A 71 -9.71 -1.43 -19.19
C ALA A 71 -8.25 -1.03 -18.89
N THR A 72 -7.29 -1.97 -18.90
CA THR A 72 -5.89 -1.70 -18.53
C THR A 72 -5.22 -0.64 -19.42
N HIS A 73 -5.66 -0.51 -20.68
CA HIS A 73 -5.16 0.48 -21.62
C HIS A 73 -5.92 1.81 -21.56
N ASP A 74 -7.05 1.87 -20.86
CA ASP A 74 -7.82 3.10 -20.64
C ASP A 74 -7.24 3.85 -19.43
N GLN A 75 -6.49 4.91 -19.72
CA GLN A 75 -5.89 5.74 -18.68
C GLN A 75 -6.91 6.42 -17.76
N GLN A 76 -8.09 6.79 -18.28
CA GLN A 76 -9.12 7.44 -17.48
C GLN A 76 -9.71 6.44 -16.48
N ALA A 77 -10.02 5.22 -16.93
CA ALA A 77 -10.49 4.14 -16.06
C ALA A 77 -9.44 3.79 -14.98
N VAL A 78 -8.16 3.68 -15.34
CA VAL A 78 -7.08 3.42 -14.38
C VAL A 78 -6.98 4.53 -13.34
N ARG A 79 -7.07 5.80 -13.76
CA ARG A 79 -7.00 6.96 -12.84
C ARG A 79 -8.21 6.99 -11.91
N ALA A 80 -9.41 6.75 -12.43
CA ALA A 80 -10.63 6.68 -11.63
C ALA A 80 -10.57 5.56 -10.59
N TYR A 81 -10.09 4.37 -10.99
CA TYR A 81 -9.90 3.25 -10.07
C TYR A 81 -8.89 3.59 -8.97
N ARG A 82 -7.72 4.14 -9.32
CA ARG A 82 -6.71 4.56 -8.33
C ARG A 82 -7.21 5.66 -7.40
N ALA A 83 -8.00 6.60 -7.90
CA ALA A 83 -8.64 7.63 -7.07
C ALA A 83 -9.62 7.01 -6.07
N ALA A 84 -10.39 5.99 -6.48
CA ALA A 84 -11.28 5.25 -5.59
C ALA A 84 -10.54 4.44 -4.51
N LEU A 85 -9.33 3.94 -4.81
CA LEU A 85 -8.46 3.30 -3.80
C LEU A 85 -7.90 4.31 -2.78
N ALA A 86 -7.65 5.55 -3.22
CA ALA A 86 -7.12 6.65 -2.40
C ALA A 86 -8.18 7.39 -1.57
N SER A 87 -9.46 7.00 -1.66
CA SER A 87 -10.55 7.67 -0.95
C SER A 87 -10.38 7.59 0.56
N THR A 88 -10.60 8.70 1.25
CA THR A 88 -10.43 8.82 2.71
C THR A 88 -11.47 8.03 3.51
N GLY A 89 -12.63 7.75 2.90
CA GLY A 89 -13.69 6.89 3.48
C GLY A 89 -13.59 5.42 3.08
N ARG A 90 -12.49 5.00 2.45
CA ARG A 90 -12.34 3.63 1.96
C ARG A 90 -12.21 2.65 3.13
N ALA A 91 -13.04 1.61 3.11
CA ALA A 91 -12.92 0.48 4.02
C ALA A 91 -11.58 -0.26 3.81
N GLY A 92 -11.18 -1.02 4.83
CA GLY A 92 -10.02 -1.89 4.75
C GLY A 92 -10.07 -2.93 5.85
N PHE A 93 -9.39 -4.04 5.63
CA PHE A 93 -9.32 -5.13 6.59
C PHE A 93 -8.12 -4.96 7.53
N GLY A 94 -8.12 -5.67 8.64
CA GLY A 94 -7.03 -5.63 9.60
C GLY A 94 -7.45 -6.00 11.00
N LEU A 95 -6.48 -5.94 11.90
CA LEU A 95 -6.71 -6.17 13.31
C LEU A 95 -7.38 -4.94 13.92
N ASP A 96 -8.45 -5.15 14.65
CA ASP A 96 -9.02 -4.12 15.51
C ASP A 96 -8.28 -4.13 16.84
N ALA A 97 -8.03 -2.94 17.39
CA ALA A 97 -7.46 -2.82 18.71
C ALA A 97 -8.47 -3.40 19.70
N LEU A 98 -8.14 -4.56 20.25
CA LEU A 98 -8.87 -5.12 21.36
C LEU A 98 -8.62 -4.20 22.55
N GLY A 99 -9.68 -3.81 23.27
CA GLY A 99 -9.55 -3.03 24.50
C GLY A 99 -8.60 -3.70 25.51
N PRO A 100 -8.23 -3.02 26.61
CA PRO A 100 -7.26 -3.57 27.57
C PRO A 100 -7.67 -4.98 28.02
N GLY A 101 -6.86 -6.00 27.66
CA GLY A 101 -7.10 -7.41 27.98
C GLY A 101 -7.82 -8.25 26.92
N GLY A 102 -8.19 -7.69 25.76
CA GLY A 102 -8.97 -8.45 24.78
C GLY A 102 -8.14 -9.46 23.98
N ARG A 103 -8.70 -10.68 23.86
CA ARG A 103 -8.27 -11.72 22.93
C ARG A 103 -9.07 -11.59 21.64
N ALA A 104 -8.42 -11.78 20.48
CA ALA A 104 -9.10 -11.85 19.21
C ALA A 104 -9.87 -13.18 19.15
N SER A 105 -11.20 -13.12 19.19
CA SER A 105 -12.05 -14.26 18.86
C SER A 105 -12.46 -14.15 17.40
N LEU A 106 -12.04 -15.12 16.59
CA LEU A 106 -12.58 -15.34 15.25
C LEU A 106 -13.99 -15.94 15.41
N GLN A 107 -15.01 -15.24 14.89
CA GLN A 107 -16.34 -15.83 14.68
C GLN A 107 -16.38 -16.63 13.38
#